data_AF-A0A1Q3E019-F1
#
_entry.id   AF-A0A1Q3E019-F1
#
_cell.length_a   1.000
_cell.length_b   1.000
_cell.length_c   1.000
_cell.angle_alpha   90.00
_cell.angle_beta   90.00
_cell.angle_gamma   90.00
#
_symmetry.space_group_name_H-M   'P 1'
#
loop_
_entity.id
_entity.type
_entity.pdbx_description
1 polymer ?
#
loop_
_entity_poly.entity_id
_entity_poly.type
_entity_poly.pdbx_seq_one_letter_code
_entity_poly.pdbx_strand_id
1 'polypeptide(L)'
;MLPSTAHLHYRIPATVLRKNFTGLIAWVGRPYVTTLRRIDSNDGGAMGLEFTTANWRLQTRITRVYDTSFLTNTDRPFAKWQLDDELVLPSSTTPSSTPYARPNSEETVAETFDSDGNVLGSWVVTWGSQKSESGKEEDIVGKCRAVGHVIKHFQVHEELFEVQS
;
A
#
# COMPACT_ATOMS: atom_id res chain seq x y z
N MET A 1 47.69 -31.87 49.22
CA MET A 1 48.51 -31.06 48.30
C MET A 1 48.50 -31.73 46.93
N LEU A 2 48.21 -30.94 45.89
CA LEU A 2 48.02 -31.21 44.45
C LEU A 2 46.71 -31.89 44.00
N PRO A 3 46.06 -31.39 42.92
CA PRO A 3 44.65 -31.64 42.60
C PRO A 3 44.44 -32.76 41.58
N SER A 4 43.27 -33.39 41.65
CA SER A 4 42.75 -34.34 40.65
C SER A 4 42.57 -33.66 39.29
N THR A 5 43.34 -34.07 38.30
CA THR A 5 43.28 -33.59 36.91
C THR A 5 42.00 -34.09 36.25
N ALA A 6 40.96 -33.25 36.20
CA ALA A 6 39.77 -33.50 35.41
C ALA A 6 40.04 -33.14 33.94
N HIS A 7 40.11 -34.14 33.06
CA HIS A 7 40.12 -33.93 31.61
C HIS A 7 38.70 -33.52 31.15
N LEU A 8 38.45 -32.22 31.02
CA LEU A 8 37.25 -31.70 30.39
C LEU A 8 37.41 -31.74 28.87
N HIS A 9 36.85 -32.77 28.24
CA HIS A 9 36.62 -32.80 26.80
C HIS A 9 35.59 -31.72 26.43
N TYR A 10 36.06 -30.56 25.97
CA TYR A 10 35.20 -29.52 25.43
C TYR A 10 34.74 -29.93 24.02
N ARG A 11 33.58 -30.59 23.94
CA ARG A 11 32.94 -30.92 22.66
C ARG A 11 32.08 -29.71 22.27
N ILE A 12 32.61 -28.85 21.40
CA ILE A 12 31.86 -27.73 20.81
C ILE A 12 30.73 -28.30 19.96
N PRO A 13 29.44 -28.09 20.29
CA PRO A 13 28.39 -28.40 19.34
C PRO A 13 28.42 -27.35 18.22
N ALA A 14 28.90 -27.75 17.05
CA ALA A 14 28.79 -26.95 15.83
C ALA A 14 27.33 -26.92 15.36
N THR A 15 26.50 -26.10 16.02
CA THR A 15 25.12 -25.89 15.58
C THR A 15 25.14 -24.82 14.49
N VAL A 16 25.08 -25.32 13.25
CA VAL A 16 24.92 -24.59 11.99
C VAL A 16 23.83 -23.51 12.11
N LEU A 17 24.23 -22.23 12.15
CA LEU A 17 23.32 -21.11 11.90
C LEU A 17 23.03 -21.04 10.39
N ARG A 18 22.08 -21.84 9.91
CA ARG A 18 21.39 -21.58 8.64
C ARG A 18 19.95 -21.20 8.97
N LYS A 19 19.75 -19.95 9.43
CA LYS A 19 18.41 -19.34 9.50
C LYS A 19 18.29 -18.27 8.40
N ASN A 20 17.77 -18.71 7.25
CA ASN A 20 16.79 -18.01 6.42
C ASN A 20 17.11 -16.58 5.95
N PHE A 21 18.05 -16.43 5.01
CA PHE A 21 18.19 -15.19 4.21
C PHE A 21 17.09 -15.00 3.15
N THR A 22 16.30 -16.03 2.85
CA THR A 22 15.27 -16.02 1.81
C THR A 22 14.08 -15.12 2.11
N GLY A 23 13.79 -14.82 3.38
CA GLY A 23 12.73 -13.87 3.76
C GLY A 23 13.08 -12.41 3.43
N LEU A 24 14.36 -12.05 3.47
CA LEU A 24 14.82 -10.68 3.22
C LEU A 24 14.75 -10.33 1.73
N ILE A 25 15.08 -11.28 0.84
CA ILE A 25 15.05 -11.07 -0.61
C ILE A 25 13.61 -10.89 -1.12
N ALA A 26 12.65 -11.62 -0.53
CA ALA A 26 11.23 -11.43 -0.82
C ALA A 26 10.71 -10.05 -0.36
N TRP A 27 11.33 -9.44 0.66
CA TRP A 27 11.01 -8.08 1.10
C TRP A 27 11.53 -7.05 0.09
N VAL A 28 12.77 -7.20 -0.37
CA VAL A 28 13.41 -6.26 -1.31
C VAL A 28 12.78 -6.33 -2.71
N GLY A 29 12.36 -7.51 -3.17
CA GLY A 29 11.80 -7.70 -4.52
C GLY A 29 10.34 -7.29 -4.74
N ARG A 30 9.77 -6.46 -3.85
CA ARG A 30 8.38 -5.99 -4.03
C ARG A 30 8.31 -4.96 -5.15
N PRO A 31 7.17 -4.87 -5.85
CA PRO A 31 7.12 -4.25 -7.17
C PRO A 31 7.52 -2.78 -7.10
N TYR A 32 8.56 -2.43 -7.86
CA TYR A 32 9.07 -1.08 -7.98
C TYR A 32 8.17 -0.30 -8.94
N VAL A 33 7.84 0.95 -8.61
CA VAL A 33 7.12 1.82 -9.55
C VAL A 33 8.12 2.27 -10.60
N THR A 34 7.86 1.92 -11.85
CA THR A 34 8.69 2.30 -13.00
C THR A 34 8.14 3.54 -13.69
N THR A 35 6.84 3.81 -13.52
CA THR A 35 6.18 4.97 -14.14
C THR A 35 5.05 5.44 -13.25
N LEU A 36 4.98 6.75 -13.05
CA LEU A 36 3.86 7.44 -12.41
C LEU A 36 3.22 8.34 -13.46
N ARG A 37 1.91 8.18 -13.69
CA ARG A 37 1.18 9.00 -14.66
C ARG A 37 -0.08 9.55 -14.01
N ARG A 38 -0.35 10.84 -14.19
CA ARG A 38 -1.62 11.44 -13.80
C ARG A 38 -2.73 10.98 -14.75
N ILE A 39 -3.88 10.63 -14.18
CA ILE A 39 -5.10 10.38 -14.94
C ILE A 39 -5.92 11.66 -14.84
N ASP A 40 -6.09 12.34 -15.96
CA ASP A 40 -6.93 13.53 -16.02
C ASP A 40 -8.39 13.09 -15.92
N SER A 41 -9.04 13.46 -14.82
CA SER A 41 -10.49 13.38 -14.69
C SER A 41 -11.10 14.45 -15.58
N ASN A 42 -11.65 14.04 -16.73
CA ASN A 42 -12.20 14.93 -17.76
C ASN A 42 -13.34 15.84 -17.24
N ASP A 43 -13.92 15.52 -16.08
CA ASP A 43 -15.08 16.18 -15.48
C ASP A 43 -14.78 17.02 -14.22
N GLY A 44 -13.51 17.38 -13.96
CA GLY A 44 -13.15 18.15 -12.76
C GLY A 44 -13.30 17.38 -11.43
N GLY A 45 -13.43 16.05 -11.51
CA GLY A 45 -13.45 15.13 -10.37
C GLY A 45 -12.07 14.91 -9.73
N ALA A 46 -12.01 14.00 -8.74
CA ALA A 46 -10.78 13.65 -8.03
C ALA A 46 -9.61 13.37 -8.98
N MET A 47 -8.41 13.80 -8.59
CA MET A 47 -7.19 13.50 -9.34
C MET A 47 -6.89 12.01 -9.24
N GLY A 48 -6.74 11.36 -10.39
CA GLY A 48 -6.33 9.97 -10.46
C GLY A 48 -4.83 9.81 -10.72
N LEU A 49 -4.25 8.71 -10.25
CA LEU A 49 -2.87 8.31 -10.50
C LEU A 49 -2.81 6.90 -11.06
N GLU A 50 -1.93 6.68 -12.03
CA GLU A 50 -1.59 5.37 -12.56
C GLU A 50 -0.15 5.05 -12.21
N PHE A 51 0.05 3.90 -11.57
CA PHE A 51 1.33 3.34 -11.19
C PHE A 51 1.62 2.14 -12.07
N THR A 52 2.66 2.21 -12.88
CA THR A 52 3.19 1.02 -13.54
C THR A 52 4.27 0.44 -12.65
N THR A 53 4.13 -0.84 -12.32
CA THR A 53 5.07 -1.55 -11.48
C THR A 53 5.52 -2.85 -12.12
N ALA A 54 6.74 -3.30 -11.83
CA ALA A 54 7.25 -4.59 -12.28
C ALA A 54 7.49 -5.50 -11.07
N ASN A 55 6.94 -6.72 -11.09
CA ASN A 55 7.24 -7.71 -10.06
C ASN A 55 8.63 -8.37 -10.30
N TRP A 56 9.08 -9.23 -9.38
CA TRP A 56 10.37 -9.92 -9.50
C TRP A 56 10.52 -10.79 -10.76
N ARG A 57 9.39 -11.20 -11.39
CA ARG A 57 9.37 -11.92 -12.67
C ARG A 57 9.36 -10.98 -13.87
N LEU A 58 9.60 -9.68 -13.65
CA LEU A 58 9.48 -8.62 -14.66
C LEU A 58 8.08 -8.55 -15.30
N GLN A 59 7.06 -9.07 -14.61
CA GLN A 59 5.69 -8.92 -15.08
C GLN A 59 5.17 -7.56 -14.67
N THR A 60 4.75 -6.79 -15.68
CA THR A 60 4.15 -5.48 -15.48
C THR A 60 2.78 -5.62 -14.82
N ARG A 61 2.52 -4.70 -13.90
CA ARG A 61 1.27 -4.53 -13.18
C ARG A 61 0.94 -3.05 -13.17
N ILE A 62 -0.25 -2.72 -13.65
CA ILE A 62 -0.71 -1.33 -13.72
C ILE A 62 -1.69 -1.14 -12.58
N THR A 63 -1.50 -0.17 -11.71
CA THR A 63 -2.45 0.15 -10.63
C THR A 63 -3.01 1.54 -10.88
N ARG A 64 -4.32 1.65 -11.04
CA ARG A 64 -5.00 2.93 -11.17
C ARG A 64 -5.64 3.26 -9.84
N VAL A 65 -5.35 4.43 -9.32
CA VAL A 65 -5.98 5.02 -8.15
C VAL A 65 -6.83 6.16 -8.65
N TYR A 66 -8.14 6.07 -8.47
CA TYR A 66 -9.09 7.05 -8.99
C TYR A 66 -9.20 8.28 -8.10
N ASP A 67 -8.95 8.10 -6.80
CA ASP A 67 -8.93 9.19 -5.83
C ASP A 67 -7.65 9.13 -4.98
N THR A 68 -6.79 10.14 -5.15
CA THR A 68 -5.55 10.27 -4.37
C THR A 68 -5.77 10.54 -2.88
N SER A 69 -6.97 10.89 -2.43
CA SER A 69 -7.26 11.07 -1.00
C SER A 69 -7.02 9.78 -0.19
N PHE A 70 -7.10 8.62 -0.86
CA PHE A 70 -6.80 7.31 -0.29
C PHE A 70 -5.31 6.95 -0.31
N LEU A 71 -4.42 7.83 -0.78
CA LEU A 71 -2.98 7.62 -0.73
C LEU A 71 -2.40 8.36 0.47
N THR A 72 -1.77 7.60 1.35
CA THR A 72 -1.05 8.12 2.51
C THR A 72 0.43 7.76 2.46
N ASN A 73 1.25 8.47 3.22
CA ASN A 73 2.64 8.09 3.41
C ASN A 73 2.71 6.78 4.21
N THR A 74 3.71 5.97 3.94
CA THR A 74 3.92 4.70 4.64
C THR A 74 5.24 4.71 5.40
N ASP A 75 5.24 4.11 6.59
CA ASP A 75 6.47 3.89 7.39
C ASP A 75 7.35 2.77 6.81
N ARG A 76 6.87 2.10 5.75
CA ARG A 76 7.53 0.95 5.19
C ARG A 76 8.77 1.38 4.40
N PRO A 77 9.96 0.80 4.70
CA PRO A 77 11.17 1.16 3.99
C PRO A 77 11.01 0.89 2.48
N PHE A 78 11.48 1.85 1.68
CA PHE A 78 11.44 1.89 0.21
C PHE A 78 10.05 2.09 -0.42
N ALA A 79 8.96 2.13 0.35
CA ALA A 79 7.66 2.56 -0.16
C ALA A 79 7.41 4.02 0.27
N LYS A 80 6.97 4.86 -0.67
CA LYS A 80 6.63 6.27 -0.37
C LYS A 80 5.15 6.40 -0.04
N TRP A 81 4.31 5.71 -0.82
CA TRP A 81 2.86 5.77 -0.68
C TRP A 81 2.25 4.39 -0.46
N GLN A 82 1.11 4.39 0.22
CA GLN A 82 0.25 3.22 0.36
C GLN A 82 -1.23 3.61 0.21
N LEU A 83 -2.05 2.67 -0.24
CA LEU A 83 -3.50 2.79 -0.11
C LEU A 83 -3.87 2.68 1.37
N ASP A 84 -4.65 3.63 1.86
CA ASP A 84 -5.07 3.66 3.25
C ASP A 84 -6.14 2.61 3.55
N ASP A 85 -6.12 2.07 4.76
CA ASP A 85 -7.12 1.11 5.25
C ASP A 85 -8.39 1.82 5.72
N GLU A 86 -8.29 3.10 6.09
CA GLU A 86 -9.40 3.90 6.57
C GLU A 86 -9.23 5.35 6.14
N LEU A 87 -10.31 5.99 5.69
CA LEU A 87 -10.35 7.40 5.36
C LEU A 87 -11.45 8.08 6.17
N VAL A 88 -11.09 9.07 6.98
CA VAL A 88 -12.05 9.87 7.75
C VAL A 88 -12.21 11.22 7.09
N LEU A 89 -13.42 11.53 6.63
CA LEU A 89 -13.79 12.83 6.07
C LEU A 89 -14.52 13.63 7.14
N PRO A 90 -13.91 14.69 7.69
CA PRO A 90 -14.57 15.52 8.68
C PRO A 90 -15.75 16.24 8.03
N SER A 91 -16.83 16.37 8.80
CA SER A 91 -18.10 16.97 8.36
C SER A 91 -17.94 18.38 7.74
N SER A 92 -16.95 19.15 8.21
CA SER A 92 -16.60 20.50 7.73
C SER A 92 -15.87 20.54 6.39
N THR A 93 -15.31 19.41 5.96
CA THR A 93 -14.55 19.26 4.73
C THR A 93 -15.24 18.17 3.94
N THR A 94 -16.40 18.47 3.37
CA THR A 94 -16.86 17.71 2.21
C THR A 94 -16.10 18.29 1.02
N PRO A 95 -14.94 17.77 0.60
CA PRO A 95 -14.36 18.26 -0.62
C PRO A 95 -15.31 17.84 -1.75
N SER A 96 -15.51 18.74 -2.69
CA SER A 96 -16.19 18.49 -3.96
C SER A 96 -15.54 17.37 -4.80
N SER A 97 -14.52 16.68 -4.28
CA SER A 97 -13.78 15.60 -4.92
C SER A 97 -14.28 14.19 -4.58
N THR A 98 -15.10 13.99 -3.54
CA THR A 98 -15.75 12.68 -3.26
C THR A 98 -17.28 12.75 -3.36
N PRO A 99 -17.85 13.01 -4.56
CA PRO A 99 -19.30 13.11 -4.76
C PRO A 99 -20.10 11.82 -4.43
N TYR A 100 -19.41 10.72 -4.07
CA TYR A 100 -19.98 9.38 -3.87
C TYR A 100 -19.87 8.83 -2.44
N ALA A 101 -19.30 9.60 -1.49
CA ALA A 101 -19.21 9.22 -0.07
C ALA A 101 -20.58 9.28 0.61
N ARG A 102 -21.46 8.34 0.24
CA ARG A 102 -22.81 8.19 0.81
C ARG A 102 -22.75 7.11 1.88
N PRO A 103 -23.38 7.32 3.05
CA PRO A 103 -23.44 6.27 4.06
C PRO A 103 -24.02 4.97 3.49
N ASN A 104 -23.36 3.85 3.75
CA ASN A 104 -23.65 2.50 3.25
C ASN A 104 -23.48 2.30 1.74
N SER A 105 -22.75 3.18 1.04
CA SER A 105 -22.31 2.90 -0.33
C SER A 105 -20.95 2.18 -0.33
N GLU A 106 -20.72 1.41 -1.40
CA GLU A 106 -19.41 0.86 -1.71
C GLU A 106 -18.90 1.47 -3.02
N GLU A 107 -17.59 1.72 -3.09
CA GLU A 107 -16.95 2.32 -4.25
C GLU A 107 -15.56 1.70 -4.47
N THR A 108 -15.19 1.51 -5.72
CA THR A 108 -13.83 1.08 -6.10
C THR A 108 -12.96 2.31 -6.26
N VAL A 109 -11.97 2.45 -5.38
CA VAL A 109 -11.08 3.63 -5.35
C VAL A 109 -9.74 3.36 -6.03
N ALA A 110 -9.37 2.09 -6.18
CA ALA A 110 -8.22 1.69 -6.98
C ALA A 110 -8.40 0.29 -7.58
N GLU A 111 -7.72 0.03 -8.69
CA GLU A 111 -7.71 -1.27 -9.36
C GLU A 111 -6.30 -1.61 -9.82
N THR A 112 -5.94 -2.89 -9.71
CA THR A 112 -4.69 -3.44 -10.24
C THR A 112 -5.00 -4.32 -11.45
N PHE A 113 -4.30 -4.08 -12.54
CA PHE A 113 -4.43 -4.75 -13.82
C PHE A 113 -3.16 -5.55 -14.14
N ASP A 114 -3.30 -6.60 -14.94
CA ASP A 114 -2.18 -7.20 -15.64
C ASP A 114 -1.77 -6.39 -16.89
N SER A 115 -0.78 -6.89 -17.63
CA SER A 115 -0.31 -6.27 -18.88
C SER A 115 -1.33 -6.31 -20.01
N ASP A 116 -2.29 -7.24 -19.94
CA ASP A 116 -3.31 -7.47 -20.97
C ASP A 116 -4.57 -6.63 -20.69
N GLY A 117 -4.61 -5.95 -19.55
CA GLY A 117 -5.73 -5.09 -19.11
C GLY A 117 -6.78 -5.81 -18.27
N ASN A 118 -6.55 -7.06 -17.84
CA ASN A 118 -7.48 -7.76 -16.95
C ASN A 118 -7.31 -7.28 -15.51
N VAL A 119 -8.42 -7.07 -14.82
CA VAL A 119 -8.44 -6.71 -13.39
C VAL A 119 -7.98 -7.91 -12.56
N LEU A 120 -6.89 -7.73 -11.82
CA LEU A 120 -6.37 -8.71 -10.86
C LEU A 120 -6.96 -8.49 -9.46
N GLY A 121 -7.28 -7.25 -9.12
CA GLY A 121 -7.93 -6.91 -7.86
C GLY A 121 -8.33 -5.44 -7.79
N SER A 122 -9.24 -5.16 -6.86
CA SER A 122 -9.83 -3.85 -6.62
C SER A 122 -9.71 -3.49 -5.14
N TRP A 123 -9.35 -2.24 -4.86
CA TRP A 123 -9.41 -1.63 -3.53
C TRP A 123 -10.76 -0.95 -3.39
N VAL A 124 -11.58 -1.46 -2.48
CA VAL A 124 -12.97 -1.06 -2.32
C VAL A 124 -13.15 -0.39 -0.96
N VAL A 125 -13.76 0.79 -0.95
CA VAL A 125 -14.17 1.49 0.26
C VAL A 125 -15.64 1.20 0.54
N THR A 126 -15.96 0.93 1.80
CA THR A 126 -17.34 0.93 2.31
C THR A 126 -17.50 2.15 3.18
N TRP A 127 -18.41 3.03 2.81
CA TRP A 127 -18.68 4.28 3.52
C TRP A 127 -19.67 4.06 4.66
N GLY A 128 -19.40 4.65 5.81
CA GLY A 128 -20.27 4.68 6.99
C GLY A 128 -20.22 6.03 7.68
N SER A 129 -20.98 6.16 8.75
CA SER A 129 -21.03 7.37 9.58
C SER A 129 -20.55 7.04 10.99
N GLN A 130 -19.72 7.90 11.57
CA GLN A 130 -19.25 7.79 12.93
C GLN A 130 -19.46 9.12 13.66
N LYS A 131 -19.84 9.07 14.93
CA LYS A 131 -19.93 10.30 15.73
C LYS A 131 -18.53 10.89 15.89
N SER A 132 -18.41 12.17 15.54
CA SER A 132 -17.18 12.92 15.74
C SER A 132 -16.83 12.97 17.24
N GLU A 133 -15.54 13.11 17.55
CA GLU A 133 -15.02 13.18 18.92
C GLU A 133 -15.60 14.37 19.71
N SER A 134 -16.03 15.42 19.00
CA SER A 134 -16.73 16.58 19.55
C SER A 134 -18.21 16.34 19.89
N GLY A 135 -18.78 15.21 19.46
CA GLY A 135 -20.16 14.79 19.70
C GLY A 135 -21.25 15.63 19.02
N LYS A 136 -20.86 16.64 18.23
CA LYS A 136 -21.79 17.59 17.59
C LYS A 136 -22.08 17.29 16.12
N GLU A 137 -21.18 16.56 15.45
CA GLU A 137 -21.24 16.28 14.01
C GLU A 137 -20.97 14.78 13.75
N GLU A 138 -21.43 14.28 12.60
CA GLU A 138 -21.23 12.90 12.15
C GLU A 138 -20.20 12.87 11.01
N ASP A 139 -19.00 12.38 11.31
CA ASP A 139 -17.94 12.23 10.33
C ASP A 139 -18.21 11.01 9.45
N ILE A 140 -17.85 11.13 8.18
CA ILE A 140 -17.98 10.03 7.21
C ILE A 140 -16.69 9.22 7.25
N VAL A 141 -16.82 7.92 7.52
CA VAL A 141 -15.68 7.00 7.61
C VAL A 141 -15.77 5.99 6.47
N GLY A 142 -14.74 5.96 5.64
CA GLY A 142 -14.54 4.96 4.59
C GLY A 142 -13.63 3.85 5.09
N LYS A 143 -14.14 2.62 5.19
CA LYS A 143 -13.33 1.44 5.50
C LYS A 143 -12.92 0.73 4.22
N CYS A 144 -11.62 0.63 4.00
CA CYS A 144 -11.08 0.07 2.77
C CYS A 144 -10.74 -1.42 2.93
N ARG A 145 -10.85 -2.16 1.82
CA ARG A 145 -10.44 -3.56 1.76
C ARG A 145 -9.96 -3.95 0.36
N ALA A 146 -9.12 -4.98 0.30
CA ALA A 146 -8.74 -5.62 -0.95
C ALA A 146 -9.80 -6.64 -1.37
N VAL A 147 -10.14 -6.63 -2.66
CA VAL A 147 -10.84 -7.72 -3.35
C VAL A 147 -9.89 -8.24 -4.43
N GLY A 148 -9.48 -9.51 -4.34
CA GLY A 148 -8.49 -10.09 -5.27
C GLY A 148 -7.05 -9.68 -4.97
N HIS A 149 -6.22 -9.55 -6.02
CA HIS A 149 -4.80 -9.24 -5.90
C HIS A 149 -4.51 -7.76 -6.16
N VAL A 150 -4.42 -6.97 -5.09
CA VAL A 150 -4.18 -5.53 -5.13
C VAL A 150 -2.75 -5.19 -4.74
N ILE A 151 -2.13 -4.27 -5.46
CA ILE A 151 -0.88 -3.64 -5.05
C ILE A 151 -1.22 -2.46 -4.12
N LYS A 152 -0.95 -2.63 -2.82
CA LYS A 152 -1.22 -1.62 -1.78
C LYS A 152 -0.09 -0.62 -1.57
N HIS A 153 1.17 -1.02 -1.79
CA HIS A 153 2.34 -0.20 -1.47
C HIS A 153 3.11 0.14 -2.73
N PHE A 154 3.48 1.41 -2.86
CA PHE A 154 4.13 1.95 -4.05
C PHE A 154 5.52 2.48 -3.70
N GLN A 155 6.55 1.86 -4.29
CA GLN A 155 7.92 2.34 -4.21
C GLN A 155 8.13 3.42 -5.26
N VAL A 156 7.91 4.68 -4.90
CA VAL A 156 8.05 5.84 -5.79
C VAL A 156 9.39 6.52 -5.53
N HIS A 157 10.27 6.53 -6.53
CA HIS A 157 11.51 7.32 -6.51
C HIS A 157 11.26 8.76 -6.93
N GLU A 158 12.05 9.69 -6.37
CA GLU A 158 11.89 11.13 -6.58
C GLU A 158 12.11 11.56 -8.04
N GLU A 159 12.92 10.82 -8.80
CA GLU A 159 13.20 11.08 -10.23
C GLU A 159 11.95 10.90 -11.13
N LEU A 160 10.93 10.17 -10.68
CA LEU A 160 9.69 9.98 -11.45
C LEU A 160 8.79 11.23 -11.47
N PHE A 161 9.07 12.23 -10.63
CA PHE A 161 8.32 13.48 -10.60
C PHE A 161 8.81 14.49 -11.65
N GLU A 162 10.00 14.31 -12.24
CA GLU A 162 10.64 15.31 -13.11
C GLU A 162 10.36 15.13 -14.61
N VAL A 163 9.81 13.99 -15.05
CA VAL A 163 9.61 13.71 -16.49
C VAL A 163 8.36 14.41 -17.07
N GLN A 164 7.71 15.31 -16.32
CA GLN A 164 6.52 16.04 -16.78
C GLN A 164 6.61 17.55 -16.53
N SER A 165 7.71 18.19 -16.94
CA SER A 165 7.75 19.64 -17.21
C SER A 165 7.94 19.93 -18.69
#